data_AF-A0A9E4A9K1-F1
#
_entry.id   AF-A0A9E4A9K1-F1
#
_cell.length_a   1.000
_cell.length_b   1.000
_cell.length_c   1.000
_cell.angle_alpha   90.00
_cell.angle_beta   90.00
_cell.angle_gamma   90.00
#
_symmetry.space_group_name_H-M   'P 1'
#
loop_
_entity.id
_entity.type
_entity.pdbx_description
1 polymer ?
#
loop_
_entity_poly.entity_id
_entity_poly.type
_entity_poly.pdbx_seq_one_letter_code
_entity_poly.pdbx_strand_id
1 'polypeptide(L)'
;MNAQIFKQTPTVASSDNSREIGSCNYPARLLIVSCSQRKRSENELMPALERYDGPLYQMIRKFRRSATPPLSNPCIYILSARFGLIRACTPIPDYDQPMTSQRAVELASHTLLKLSELLNQEPFQEMYLCLGKDYLRCIDGYDNLVPKGIKLIVAEGSIGKRLHFMKRWLYNQQMPEYAGNATNQLPARIRGVKLALSSSEVLEKGRSALDRNLGCPDNFRAWYVNLDGRRIAPKWLVSQITGLPVRSFGSDEARRLLARLGIEVCSIEST
;
A
#
# COMPACT_ATOMS: atom_id res chain seq x y z
N MET A 1 3.02 34.35 72.60
CA MET A 1 3.00 33.11 71.79
C MET A 1 1.99 33.29 70.66
N ASN A 2 2.44 33.00 69.44
CA ASN A 2 1.72 32.77 68.18
C ASN A 2 0.96 33.92 67.49
N ALA A 3 1.64 34.43 66.47
CA ALA A 3 1.09 35.06 65.28
C ALA A 3 0.29 34.05 64.43
N GLN A 4 -0.76 34.51 63.76
CA GLN A 4 -1.03 34.13 62.37
C GLN A 4 -1.91 35.18 61.68
N ILE A 5 -1.25 35.93 60.81
CA ILE A 5 -1.81 36.80 59.79
C ILE A 5 -2.04 35.92 58.55
N PHE A 6 -3.25 35.81 58.04
CA PHE A 6 -3.49 35.32 56.68
C PHE A 6 -4.09 36.45 55.84
N LYS A 7 -3.24 36.96 54.94
CA LYS A 7 -3.56 37.96 53.93
C LYS A 7 -4.30 37.31 52.76
N GLN A 8 -5.28 38.06 52.26
CA GLN A 8 -6.00 37.85 51.01
C GLN A 8 -5.02 37.62 49.85
N THR A 9 -5.27 36.59 49.04
CA THR A 9 -4.55 36.33 47.79
C THR A 9 -5.32 36.97 46.64
N PRO A 10 -4.68 37.83 45.82
CA PRO A 10 -5.35 38.46 44.69
C PRO A 10 -5.40 37.55 43.46
N THR A 11 -6.56 37.57 42.82
CA THR A 11 -6.89 37.04 41.50
C THR A 11 -5.92 37.58 40.44
N VAL A 12 -5.13 36.70 39.82
CA VAL A 12 -4.28 37.05 38.68
C VAL A 12 -5.06 36.82 37.40
N ALA A 13 -5.10 37.90 36.61
CA ALA A 13 -5.84 38.04 35.37
C ALA A 13 -5.42 37.05 34.27
N SER A 14 -6.45 36.63 33.54
CA SER A 14 -6.44 36.15 32.17
C SER A 14 -5.47 36.94 31.27
N SER A 15 -4.47 36.24 30.75
CA SER A 15 -3.78 36.66 29.51
C SER A 15 -4.00 35.57 28.47
N ASP A 16 -4.97 35.86 27.61
CA ASP A 16 -5.16 35.24 26.31
C ASP A 16 -3.84 35.33 25.53
N ASN A 17 -3.16 34.20 25.42
CA ASN A 17 -1.97 34.07 24.58
C ASN A 17 -2.30 33.00 23.54
N SER A 18 -3.24 33.35 22.67
CA SER A 18 -3.56 32.67 21.41
C SER A 18 -2.36 32.84 20.46
N ARG A 19 -1.24 32.20 20.81
CA ARG A 19 -0.13 31.95 19.92
C ARG A 19 -0.50 30.75 19.07
N GLU A 20 -0.73 31.03 17.79
CA GLU A 20 -0.53 30.15 16.64
C GLU A 20 -0.21 28.71 17.01
N ILE A 21 -1.21 27.84 16.91
CA ILE A 21 -0.99 26.40 16.84
C ILE A 21 -0.22 26.18 15.53
N GLY A 22 1.11 26.20 15.64
CA GLY A 22 2.01 25.91 14.55
C GLY A 22 1.59 24.59 13.91
N SER A 23 1.44 24.64 12.58
CA SER A 23 1.26 23.49 11.71
C SER A 23 2.16 22.34 12.18
N CYS A 24 1.60 21.39 12.92
CA CYS A 24 2.27 20.15 13.26
C CYS A 24 2.50 19.43 11.94
N ASN A 25 3.76 19.43 11.50
CA ASN A 25 4.18 18.89 10.22
C ASN A 25 4.07 17.35 10.28
N TYR A 26 2.84 16.84 10.14
CA TYR A 26 2.60 15.42 10.01
C TYR A 26 3.41 14.92 8.81
N PRO A 27 4.07 13.76 8.93
CA PRO A 27 4.86 13.25 7.82
C PRO A 27 3.95 12.99 6.63
N ALA A 28 4.10 13.79 5.57
CA ALA A 28 3.32 13.68 4.33
C ALA A 28 3.47 12.33 3.59
N ARG A 29 4.27 11.40 4.12
CA ARG A 29 4.66 10.15 3.47
C ARG A 29 4.34 8.98 4.39
N LEU A 30 3.59 8.00 3.88
CA LEU A 30 3.26 6.75 4.54
C LEU A 30 4.04 5.59 3.91
N LEU A 31 4.65 4.76 4.75
CA LEU A 31 5.31 3.51 4.37
C LEU A 31 4.63 2.33 5.07
N ILE A 32 4.11 1.38 4.30
CA ILE A 32 3.59 0.11 4.83
C ILE A 32 4.49 -1.03 4.39
N VAL A 33 4.99 -1.81 5.35
CA VAL A 33 5.91 -2.93 5.13
C VAL A 33 5.38 -4.22 5.75
N SER A 34 5.78 -5.37 5.23
CA SER A 34 5.43 -6.67 5.82
C SER A 34 6.29 -6.97 7.04
N CYS A 35 5.74 -7.66 8.04
CA CYS A 35 6.52 -8.17 9.17
C CYS A 35 7.68 -9.09 8.73
N SER A 36 8.68 -9.25 9.60
CA SER A 36 9.86 -10.09 9.36
C SER A 36 9.77 -11.40 10.14
N GLN A 37 10.16 -12.51 9.51
CA GLN A 37 10.36 -13.78 10.21
C GLN A 37 11.45 -13.61 11.28
N ARG A 38 12.61 -13.08 10.89
CA ARG A 38 13.71 -12.75 11.80
C ARG A 38 13.28 -11.65 12.77
N LYS A 39 13.36 -11.93 14.06
CA LYS A 39 13.07 -11.00 15.17
C LYS A 39 14.24 -11.00 16.14
N ARG A 40 14.48 -9.86 16.76
CA ARG A 40 15.37 -9.70 17.89
C ARG A 40 14.75 -10.37 19.11
N SER A 41 15.53 -11.13 19.86
CA SER A 41 15.09 -11.84 21.07
C SER A 41 15.27 -11.01 22.34
N GLU A 42 15.93 -9.85 22.28
CA GLU A 42 16.11 -9.01 23.46
C GLU A 42 14.80 -8.38 23.91
N ASN A 43 14.62 -8.26 25.23
CA ASN A 43 13.45 -7.69 25.90
C ASN A 43 12.13 -8.42 25.62
N GLU A 44 11.26 -8.48 26.63
CA GLU A 44 9.94 -9.07 26.45
C GLU A 44 9.10 -8.27 25.46
N LEU A 45 9.07 -6.94 25.55
CA LEU A 45 8.39 -6.04 24.63
C LEU A 45 9.37 -5.06 23.98
N MET A 46 9.21 -4.84 22.68
CA MET A 46 10.06 -3.92 21.92
C MET A 46 9.25 -3.27 20.79
N PRO A 47 9.49 -1.99 20.44
CA PRO A 47 8.85 -1.36 19.29
C PRO A 47 8.96 -2.25 18.05
N ALA A 48 7.88 -2.40 17.28
CA ALA A 48 7.82 -3.30 16.14
C ALA A 48 8.96 -3.08 15.13
N LEU A 49 9.36 -1.83 14.88
CA LEU A 49 10.50 -1.50 14.01
C LEU A 49 11.84 -2.02 14.54
N GLU A 50 12.01 -2.10 15.86
CA GLU A 50 13.21 -2.63 16.51
C GLU A 50 13.13 -4.15 16.67
N ARG A 51 11.95 -4.71 16.92
CA ARG A 51 11.73 -6.17 17.05
C ARG A 51 12.05 -6.89 15.75
N TYR A 52 11.53 -6.43 14.62
CA TYR A 52 11.76 -7.10 13.33
C TYR A 52 13.16 -6.81 12.79
N ASP A 53 13.87 -7.84 12.30
CA ASP A 53 15.30 -7.72 11.98
C ASP A 53 15.69 -8.23 10.58
N GLY A 54 14.74 -8.27 9.65
CA GLY A 54 15.03 -8.53 8.24
C GLY A 54 15.82 -7.37 7.57
N PRO A 55 16.40 -7.60 6.37
CA PRO A 55 17.17 -6.58 5.64
C PRO A 55 16.41 -5.25 5.42
N LEU A 56 15.09 -5.34 5.23
CA LEU A 56 14.19 -4.18 5.15
C LEU A 56 14.27 -3.30 6.40
N TYR A 57 14.20 -3.91 7.58
CA TYR A 57 14.19 -3.22 8.86
C TYR A 57 15.55 -2.62 9.20
N GLN A 58 16.63 -3.35 8.89
CA GLN A 58 17.99 -2.82 9.01
C GLN A 58 18.19 -1.56 8.15
N MET A 59 17.66 -1.56 6.92
CA MET A 59 17.69 -0.40 6.04
C MET A 59 16.89 0.79 6.59
N ILE A 60 15.65 0.55 7.06
CA ILE A 60 14.82 1.62 7.65
C ILE A 60 15.52 2.23 8.87
N ARG A 61 16.06 1.41 9.77
CA ARG A 61 16.80 1.92 10.95
C ARG A 61 18.04 2.69 10.56
N LYS A 62 18.79 2.24 9.54
CA LYS A 62 19.94 2.98 8.99
C LYS A 62 19.49 4.34 8.45
N PHE A 63 18.42 4.37 7.65
CA PHE A 63 17.84 5.60 7.12
C PHE A 63 17.47 6.57 8.25
N ARG A 64 16.71 6.12 9.26
CA ARG A 64 16.29 6.96 10.40
C ARG A 64 17.46 7.57 11.18
N ARG A 65 18.58 6.85 11.31
CA ARG A 65 19.80 7.37 11.95
C ARG A 65 20.53 8.41 11.08
N SER A 66 20.47 8.26 9.76
CA SER A 66 21.18 9.11 8.80
C SER A 66 20.35 10.26 8.24
N ALA A 67 19.03 10.28 8.48
CA ALA A 67 18.12 11.27 7.92
C ALA A 67 18.36 12.63 8.57
N THR A 68 18.96 13.54 7.82
CA THR A 68 19.05 14.96 8.15
C THR A 68 17.92 15.74 7.47
N PRO A 69 17.43 16.85 8.07
CA PRO A 69 16.52 17.75 7.37
C PRO A 69 17.08 18.15 6.00
N PRO A 70 16.25 18.26 4.93
CA PRO A 70 14.79 18.29 4.94
C PRO A 70 14.10 16.92 4.71
N LEU A 71 14.82 15.79 4.78
CA LEU A 71 14.20 14.47 4.59
C LEU A 71 13.19 14.19 5.72
N SER A 72 11.89 14.32 5.43
CA SER A 72 10.84 13.96 6.38
C SER A 72 10.82 12.44 6.57
N ASN A 73 10.96 12.01 7.82
CA ASN A 73 10.81 10.59 8.16
C ASN A 73 9.38 10.15 7.83
N PRO A 74 9.17 9.12 7.00
CA PRO A 74 7.83 8.68 6.70
C PRO A 74 7.16 8.13 7.97
N CYS A 75 5.83 8.22 8.03
CA CYS A 75 5.05 7.43 8.96
C CYS A 75 5.16 5.96 8.56
N ILE A 76 5.56 5.09 9.48
CA ILE A 76 5.80 3.67 9.18
C ILE A 76 4.76 2.81 9.88
N TYR A 77 4.05 2.04 9.08
CA TYR A 77 3.15 0.97 9.52
C TYR A 77 3.67 -0.39 9.06
N ILE A 78 3.38 -1.41 9.85
CA ILE A 78 3.81 -2.78 9.62
C ILE A 78 2.56 -3.66 9.57
N LEU A 79 2.40 -4.39 8.48
CA LEU A 79 1.39 -5.43 8.36
C LEU A 79 1.95 -6.74 8.94
N SER A 80 1.42 -7.15 10.09
CA SER A 80 1.83 -8.34 10.85
C SER A 80 0.79 -9.45 10.74
N ALA A 81 1.26 -10.70 10.60
CA ALA A 81 0.39 -11.88 10.66
C ALA A 81 -0.25 -12.08 12.03
N ARG A 82 0.37 -11.59 13.12
CA ARG A 82 -0.16 -11.70 14.47
C ARG A 82 -1.02 -10.51 14.85
N PHE A 83 -0.56 -9.30 14.53
CA PHE A 83 -1.13 -8.06 15.05
C PHE A 83 -1.94 -7.23 14.04
N GLY A 84 -2.02 -7.68 12.78
CA GLY A 84 -2.61 -6.88 11.70
C GLY A 84 -1.77 -5.65 11.38
N LEU A 85 -2.41 -4.56 10.97
CA LEU A 85 -1.74 -3.28 10.68
C LEU A 85 -1.42 -2.52 11.99
N ILE A 86 -0.14 -2.35 12.29
CA ILE A 86 0.35 -1.67 13.51
C ILE A 86 1.38 -0.59 13.20
N ARG A 87 1.53 0.40 14.10
CA ARG A 87 2.56 1.44 13.97
C ARG A 87 3.95 0.86 14.25
N ALA A 88 4.97 1.44 13.64
CA ALA A 88 6.37 1.07 13.88
C ALA A 88 6.81 1.20 15.35
N CYS A 89 6.18 2.09 16.12
CA CYS A 89 6.45 2.28 17.55
C CYS A 89 5.67 1.34 18.47
N THR A 90 4.70 0.57 17.97
CA THR A 90 3.89 -0.33 18.79
C THR A 90 4.78 -1.39 19.44
N PRO A 91 4.82 -1.50 20.78
CA PRO A 91 5.56 -2.55 21.46
C PRO A 91 4.96 -3.92 21.17
N ILE A 92 5.78 -4.88 20.78
CA ILE A 92 5.36 -6.25 20.49
C ILE A 92 6.30 -7.28 21.14
N PRO A 93 5.76 -8.43 21.56
CA PRO A 93 6.56 -9.54 22.03
C PRO A 93 7.30 -10.24 20.90
N ASP A 94 8.25 -11.09 21.25
CA ASP A 94 8.73 -12.11 20.31
C ASP A 94 7.61 -13.11 20.00
N TYR A 95 7.58 -13.60 18.76
CA TYR A 95 6.57 -14.52 18.28
C TYR A 95 6.99 -15.19 16.99
N ASP A 96 6.42 -16.36 16.70
CA ASP A 96 6.53 -16.97 15.38
C ASP A 96 5.15 -17.27 14.80
N GLN A 97 4.76 -16.48 13.80
CA GLN A 97 3.51 -16.66 13.06
C GLN A 97 3.72 -16.18 11.63
N PRO A 98 3.77 -17.09 10.64
CA PRO A 98 3.90 -16.70 9.25
C PRO A 98 2.59 -16.13 8.70
N MET A 99 2.69 -15.23 7.72
CA MET A 99 1.52 -14.80 6.93
C MET A 99 1.23 -15.86 5.87
N THR A 100 0.23 -16.70 6.12
CA THR A 100 -0.30 -17.64 5.12
C THR A 100 -1.41 -16.99 4.29
N SER A 101 -1.73 -17.58 3.15
CA SER A 101 -2.87 -17.13 2.33
C SER A 101 -4.19 -17.15 3.11
N GLN A 102 -4.43 -18.15 3.95
CA GLN A 102 -5.60 -18.22 4.83
C GLN A 102 -5.59 -17.11 5.87
N ARG A 103 -4.44 -16.90 6.52
CA ARG A 103 -4.29 -15.84 7.53
C ARG A 103 -4.50 -14.45 6.95
N ALA A 104 -4.08 -14.23 5.70
CA ALA A 104 -4.33 -12.98 4.99
C ALA A 104 -5.83 -12.71 4.80
N VAL A 105 -6.63 -13.74 4.49
CA VAL A 105 -8.09 -13.61 4.35
C VAL A 105 -8.74 -13.32 5.70
N GLU A 106 -8.36 -14.05 6.75
CA GLU A 106 -8.88 -13.83 8.12
C GLU A 106 -8.65 -12.40 8.62
N LEU A 107 -7.51 -11.80 8.26
CA LEU A 107 -7.14 -10.45 8.69
C LEU A 107 -7.71 -9.35 7.80
N ALA A 108 -8.26 -9.68 6.63
CA ALA A 108 -8.46 -8.70 5.56
C ALA A 108 -9.41 -7.57 5.96
N SER A 109 -10.63 -7.91 6.43
CA SER A 109 -11.66 -6.92 6.76
C SER A 109 -11.18 -5.92 7.82
N HIS A 110 -10.62 -6.42 8.91
CA HIS A 110 -10.11 -5.56 9.98
C HIS A 110 -8.89 -4.72 9.51
N THR A 111 -8.04 -5.28 8.66
CA THR A 111 -6.87 -4.55 8.13
C THR A 111 -7.27 -3.42 7.19
N LEU A 112 -8.26 -3.66 6.32
CA LEU A 112 -8.82 -2.66 5.42
C LEU A 112 -9.53 -1.53 6.17
N LEU A 113 -10.29 -1.84 7.22
CA LEU A 113 -10.91 -0.83 8.09
C LEU A 113 -9.85 0.07 8.73
N LYS A 114 -8.82 -0.51 9.36
CA LYS A 114 -7.71 0.25 9.93
C LYS A 114 -6.96 1.09 8.90
N LEU A 115 -6.80 0.56 7.68
CA LEU A 115 -6.17 1.31 6.60
C LEU A 115 -7.02 2.52 6.19
N SER A 116 -8.33 2.33 6.06
CA SER A 116 -9.26 3.43 5.74
C SER A 116 -9.25 4.50 6.82
N GLU A 117 -9.32 4.13 8.10
CA GLU A 117 -9.22 5.05 9.23
C GLU A 117 -7.91 5.85 9.18
N LEU A 118 -6.78 5.16 8.96
CA LEU A 118 -5.47 5.79 8.86
C LEU A 118 -5.40 6.83 7.73
N LEU A 119 -5.94 6.50 6.56
CA LEU A 119 -5.89 7.38 5.39
C LEU A 119 -6.83 8.59 5.52
N ASN A 120 -7.88 8.49 6.35
CA ASN A 120 -8.82 9.58 6.60
C ASN A 120 -8.39 10.51 7.75
N GLN A 121 -7.60 10.02 8.70
CA GLN A 121 -7.17 10.78 9.88
C GLN A 121 -5.93 11.64 9.64
N GLU A 122 -5.13 11.31 8.63
CA GLU A 122 -3.79 11.86 8.46
C GLU A 122 -3.60 12.42 7.04
N PRO A 123 -3.02 13.62 6.86
CA PRO A 123 -2.93 14.28 5.56
C PRO A 123 -1.75 13.76 4.72
N PHE A 124 -1.72 12.45 4.45
CA PHE A 124 -0.69 11.84 3.61
C PHE A 124 -0.81 12.33 2.16
N GLN A 125 0.32 12.66 1.55
CA GLN A 125 0.43 13.02 0.12
C GLN A 125 0.99 11.87 -0.71
N GLU A 126 1.72 10.95 -0.08
CA GLU A 126 2.34 9.81 -0.75
C GLU A 126 2.27 8.56 0.14
N MET A 127 1.96 7.42 -0.46
CA MET A 127 1.88 6.12 0.20
C MET A 127 2.71 5.10 -0.57
N TYR A 128 3.61 4.41 0.14
CA TYR A 128 4.47 3.36 -0.41
C TYR A 128 4.15 2.00 0.23
N LEU A 129 3.77 1.03 -0.58
CA LEU A 129 3.50 -0.34 -0.19
C LEU A 129 4.68 -1.25 -0.53
N CYS A 130 5.40 -1.74 0.48
CA CYS A 130 6.46 -2.72 0.33
C CYS A 130 6.05 -4.09 0.87
N LEU A 131 5.12 -4.75 0.17
CA LEU A 131 4.45 -5.96 0.63
C LEU A 131 4.73 -7.15 -0.30
N GLY A 132 4.87 -8.35 0.28
CA GLY A 132 4.88 -9.61 -0.46
C GLY A 132 3.47 -10.00 -0.95
N LYS A 133 3.37 -11.05 -1.75
CA LYS A 133 2.09 -11.48 -2.38
C LYS A 133 0.99 -11.77 -1.34
N ASP A 134 1.27 -12.57 -0.32
CA ASP A 134 0.28 -12.90 0.72
C ASP A 134 -0.12 -11.67 1.55
N TYR A 135 0.83 -10.76 1.79
CA TYR A 135 0.55 -9.51 2.50
C TYR A 135 -0.29 -8.54 1.66
N LEU A 136 -0.05 -8.44 0.35
CA LEU A 136 -0.91 -7.65 -0.55
C LEU A 136 -2.33 -8.21 -0.59
N ARG A 137 -2.50 -9.53 -0.57
CA ARG A 137 -3.82 -10.16 -0.53
C ARG A 137 -4.62 -9.77 0.72
N CYS A 138 -3.96 -9.60 1.86
CA CYS A 138 -4.60 -9.15 3.10
C CYS A 138 -5.22 -7.75 2.99
N ILE A 139 -4.76 -6.93 2.04
CA ILE A 139 -5.31 -5.60 1.81
C ILE A 139 -5.91 -5.47 0.41
N ASP A 140 -6.32 -6.56 -0.25
CA ASP A 140 -6.93 -6.46 -1.59
C ASP A 140 -8.14 -5.49 -1.54
N GLY A 141 -8.25 -4.60 -2.54
CA GLY A 141 -9.20 -3.48 -2.51
C GLY A 141 -8.67 -2.18 -1.85
N TYR A 142 -7.41 -2.14 -1.42
CA TYR A 142 -6.76 -0.93 -0.89
C TYR A 142 -6.82 0.27 -1.85
N ASP A 143 -6.80 0.03 -3.16
CA ASP A 143 -6.88 1.03 -4.21
C ASP A 143 -8.17 1.84 -4.18
N ASN A 144 -9.28 1.25 -3.73
CA ASN A 144 -10.55 1.95 -3.53
C ASN A 144 -10.55 2.83 -2.26
N LEU A 145 -9.65 2.55 -1.32
CA LEU A 145 -9.54 3.28 -0.05
C LEU A 145 -8.60 4.48 -0.15
N VAL A 146 -7.69 4.50 -1.11
CA VAL A 146 -6.72 5.59 -1.27
C VAL A 146 -7.41 6.82 -1.88
N PRO A 147 -7.46 7.97 -1.16
CA PRO A 147 -8.00 9.20 -1.71
C PRO A 147 -7.23 9.64 -2.97
N LYS A 148 -7.94 10.22 -3.94
CA LYS A 148 -7.36 10.62 -5.26
C LYS A 148 -6.15 11.55 -5.17
N GLY A 149 -5.98 12.28 -4.06
CA GLY A 149 -4.85 13.19 -3.82
C GLY A 149 -3.57 12.50 -3.35
N ILE A 150 -3.62 11.22 -2.97
CA ILE A 150 -2.46 10.48 -2.46
C ILE A 150 -1.76 9.76 -3.61
N LYS A 151 -0.49 10.03 -3.80
CA LYS A 151 0.36 9.29 -4.72
C LYS A 151 0.65 7.88 -4.16
N LEU A 152 0.07 6.86 -4.78
CA LEU A 152 0.27 5.45 -4.40
C LEU A 152 1.39 4.79 -5.21
N ILE A 153 2.34 4.17 -4.50
CA ILE A 153 3.45 3.40 -5.06
C ILE A 153 3.43 1.99 -4.49
N VAL A 154 3.42 0.98 -5.35
CA VAL A 154 3.37 -0.43 -4.94
C VAL A 154 4.64 -1.13 -5.41
N ALA A 155 5.43 -1.64 -4.46
CA ALA A 155 6.70 -2.28 -4.76
C ALA A 155 6.48 -3.68 -5.33
N GLU A 156 6.86 -3.87 -6.59
CA GLU A 156 6.76 -5.15 -7.28
C GLU A 156 8.14 -5.82 -7.47
N GLY A 157 8.10 -7.11 -7.83
CA GLY A 157 9.30 -7.89 -8.15
C GLY A 157 9.87 -8.66 -6.95
N SER A 158 11.11 -9.13 -7.10
CA SER A 158 11.81 -9.90 -6.06
C SER A 158 12.06 -9.04 -4.80
N ILE A 159 12.34 -9.69 -3.67
CA ILE A 159 12.62 -8.99 -2.41
C ILE A 159 13.77 -7.98 -2.56
N GLY A 160 14.83 -8.33 -3.31
CA GLY A 160 15.94 -7.43 -3.59
C GLY A 160 15.53 -6.21 -4.43
N LYS A 161 14.65 -6.38 -5.43
CA LYS A 161 14.12 -5.26 -6.23
C LYS A 161 13.26 -4.32 -5.37
N ARG A 162 12.37 -4.87 -4.53
CA ARG A 162 11.55 -4.07 -3.61
C ARG A 162 12.41 -3.29 -2.62
N LEU A 163 13.45 -3.90 -2.05
CA LEU A 163 14.42 -3.22 -1.19
C LEU A 163 15.16 -2.09 -1.91
N HIS A 164 15.60 -2.32 -3.14
CA HIS A 164 16.26 -1.29 -3.95
C HIS A 164 15.34 -0.09 -4.20
N PHE A 165 14.08 -0.32 -4.62
CA PHE A 165 13.12 0.77 -4.83
C PHE A 165 12.77 1.48 -3.53
N MET A 166 12.53 0.74 -2.44
CA MET A 166 12.24 1.33 -1.14
C MET A 166 13.39 2.22 -0.67
N LYS A 167 14.66 1.80 -0.88
CA LYS A 167 15.82 2.66 -0.59
C LYS A 167 15.75 3.96 -1.38
N ARG A 168 15.55 3.90 -2.70
CA ARG A 168 15.45 5.11 -3.54
C ARG A 168 14.31 6.01 -3.07
N TRP A 169 13.16 5.42 -2.73
CA TRP A 169 12.03 6.13 -2.16
C TRP A 169 12.42 6.87 -0.88
N LEU A 170 12.95 6.16 0.13
CA LEU A 170 13.31 6.74 1.42
C LEU A 170 14.24 7.95 1.27
N TYR A 171 15.24 7.84 0.40
CA TYR A 171 16.23 8.89 0.14
C TYR A 171 15.79 9.93 -0.91
N ASN A 172 14.51 9.97 -1.30
CA ASN A 172 13.96 10.87 -2.34
C ASN A 172 14.76 10.85 -3.66
N GLN A 173 15.33 9.70 -4.00
CA GLN A 173 16.06 9.52 -5.26
C GLN A 173 15.08 9.20 -6.39
N GLN A 174 15.44 9.61 -7.61
CA GLN A 174 14.63 9.37 -8.80
C GLN A 174 14.26 7.89 -8.96
N MET A 175 12.98 7.57 -9.03
CA MET A 175 12.55 6.19 -9.30
C MET A 175 12.82 5.81 -10.76
N PRO A 176 13.28 4.59 -11.05
CA PRO A 176 13.37 4.13 -12.43
C PRO A 176 11.97 4.07 -13.06
N GLU A 177 11.83 4.36 -14.36
CA GLU A 177 10.53 4.37 -15.06
C GLU A 177 9.72 3.05 -14.99
N TYR A 178 10.35 1.96 -14.56
CA TYR A 178 9.72 0.64 -14.38
C TYR A 178 9.27 0.37 -12.93
N ALA A 179 9.49 1.29 -11.99
CA ALA A 179 8.94 1.19 -10.64
C ALA A 179 7.43 1.43 -10.73
N GLY A 180 6.64 0.48 -10.22
CA GLY A 180 5.18 0.49 -10.33
C GLY A 180 4.55 1.77 -9.77
N ASN A 181 4.26 2.72 -10.65
CA ASN A 181 3.31 3.79 -10.39
C ASN A 181 1.90 3.17 -10.45
N ALA A 182 1.23 3.05 -9.30
CA ALA A 182 -0.19 2.72 -9.24
C ALA A 182 -1.04 4.00 -9.32
N THR A 183 -0.65 4.91 -10.21
CA THR A 183 -1.45 6.06 -10.60
C THR A 183 -1.79 5.91 -12.08
N ASN A 184 -2.93 6.48 -12.49
CA ASN A 184 -3.54 6.51 -13.84
C ASN A 184 -2.64 7.11 -14.96
N GLN A 185 -1.34 6.85 -14.94
CA GLN A 185 -0.42 7.26 -15.98
C GLN A 185 -0.02 6.04 -16.81
N LEU A 186 -0.55 6.05 -18.03
CA LEU A 186 0.04 5.34 -19.16
C LEU A 186 1.53 5.70 -19.25
N PRO A 187 2.41 4.76 -19.67
CA PRO A 187 2.08 3.40 -20.08
C PRO A 187 2.06 2.40 -18.92
N ALA A 188 1.00 1.58 -18.86
CA ALA A 188 0.95 0.41 -17.99
C ALA A 188 1.94 -0.65 -18.50
N ARG A 189 2.53 -1.45 -17.61
CA ARG A 189 3.55 -2.46 -18.00
C ARG A 189 3.16 -3.85 -17.52
N ILE A 190 3.35 -4.85 -18.38
CA ILE A 190 3.24 -6.27 -18.02
C ILE A 190 4.30 -7.06 -18.79
N ARG A 191 5.15 -7.80 -18.06
CA ARG A 191 6.22 -8.65 -18.63
C ARG A 191 7.10 -7.99 -19.70
N GLY A 192 7.38 -6.69 -19.55
CA GLY A 192 8.22 -5.92 -20.47
C GLY A 192 7.45 -5.23 -21.61
N VAL A 193 6.17 -5.56 -21.82
CA VAL A 193 5.29 -4.87 -22.76
C VAL A 193 4.83 -3.56 -22.13
N LYS A 194 5.11 -2.43 -22.79
CA LYS A 194 4.55 -1.12 -22.44
C LYS A 194 3.24 -0.93 -23.20
N LEU A 195 2.17 -0.62 -22.48
CA LEU A 195 0.85 -0.33 -23.03
C LEU A 195 0.46 1.11 -22.74
N ALA A 196 0.33 1.91 -23.80
CA ALA A 196 -0.19 3.27 -23.74
C ALA A 196 -1.61 3.31 -24.33
N LEU A 197 -2.48 2.38 -23.92
CA LEU A 197 -3.85 2.28 -24.43
C LEU A 197 -4.83 2.96 -23.47
N SER A 198 -5.73 3.78 -23.99
CA SER A 198 -6.91 4.26 -23.29
C SER A 198 -7.89 3.11 -23.00
N SER A 199 -8.82 3.33 -22.07
CA SER A 199 -9.89 2.37 -21.78
C SER A 199 -10.71 2.03 -23.02
N SER A 200 -11.05 3.02 -23.86
CA SER A 200 -11.76 2.81 -25.13
C SER A 200 -10.98 1.92 -26.10
N GLU A 201 -9.68 2.14 -26.27
CA GLU A 201 -8.84 1.31 -27.16
C GLU A 201 -8.69 -0.13 -26.64
N VAL A 202 -8.65 -0.31 -25.32
CA VAL A 202 -8.65 -1.65 -24.71
C VAL A 202 -9.96 -2.39 -25.01
N LEU A 203 -11.11 -1.72 -24.83
CA LEU A 203 -12.41 -2.30 -25.12
C LEU A 203 -12.58 -2.60 -26.62
N GLU A 204 -12.12 -1.71 -27.50
CA GLU A 204 -12.15 -1.91 -28.96
C GLU A 204 -11.31 -3.11 -29.39
N LYS A 205 -10.11 -3.29 -28.82
CA LYS A 205 -9.31 -4.51 -29.04
C LYS A 205 -10.02 -5.76 -28.54
N GLY A 206 -10.73 -5.68 -27.41
CA GLY A 206 -11.59 -6.74 -26.92
C GLY A 206 -12.69 -7.11 -27.92
N ARG A 207 -13.41 -6.11 -28.46
CA ARG A 207 -14.48 -6.31 -29.47
C ARG A 207 -13.93 -6.96 -30.73
N SER A 208 -12.86 -6.41 -31.30
CA SER A 208 -12.25 -6.95 -32.52
C SER A 208 -11.78 -8.39 -32.35
N ALA A 209 -11.30 -8.77 -31.16
CA ALA A 209 -10.92 -10.14 -30.86
C ALA A 209 -12.13 -11.10 -30.70
N LEU A 210 -13.26 -10.60 -30.18
CA LEU A 210 -14.52 -11.36 -30.15
C LEU A 210 -15.05 -11.60 -31.56
N ASP A 211 -15.08 -10.57 -32.42
CA ASP A 211 -15.54 -10.68 -33.81
C ASP A 211 -14.71 -11.68 -34.62
N ARG A 212 -13.42 -11.79 -34.29
CA ARG A 212 -12.48 -12.72 -34.92
C ARG A 212 -12.43 -14.10 -34.24
N ASN A 213 -13.27 -14.37 -33.23
CA ASN A 213 -13.29 -15.61 -32.45
C ASN A 213 -11.91 -16.03 -31.92
N LEU A 214 -11.12 -15.08 -31.40
CA LEU A 214 -9.77 -15.35 -30.92
C LEU A 214 -9.76 -15.89 -29.48
N GLY A 215 -9.26 -17.12 -29.30
CA GLY A 215 -9.02 -17.71 -27.97
C GLY A 215 -10.30 -18.05 -27.18
N CYS A 216 -10.19 -18.11 -25.86
CA CYS A 216 -11.28 -18.51 -24.96
C CYS A 216 -11.72 -17.33 -24.06
N PRO A 217 -12.59 -16.43 -24.52
CA PRO A 217 -13.04 -15.27 -23.74
C PRO A 217 -13.81 -15.67 -22.48
N ASP A 218 -14.48 -16.82 -22.49
CA ASP A 218 -15.35 -17.25 -21.39
C ASP A 218 -14.61 -18.03 -20.28
N ASN A 219 -13.29 -18.15 -20.37
CA ASN A 219 -12.47 -18.90 -19.39
C ASN A 219 -12.14 -18.07 -18.14
N PHE A 220 -13.17 -17.79 -17.33
CA PHE A 220 -13.04 -17.14 -16.04
C PHE A 220 -13.83 -17.89 -14.95
N ARG A 221 -13.39 -17.76 -13.69
CA ARG A 221 -13.99 -18.48 -12.56
C ARG A 221 -14.56 -17.60 -11.45
N ALA A 222 -13.98 -16.43 -11.23
CA ALA A 222 -14.35 -15.55 -10.12
C ALA A 222 -14.44 -14.07 -10.53
N TRP A 223 -13.80 -13.68 -11.64
CA TRP A 223 -13.66 -12.29 -12.06
C TRP A 223 -13.93 -12.15 -13.55
N TYR A 224 -14.67 -11.11 -13.95
CA TYR A 224 -14.99 -10.82 -15.33
C TYR A 224 -14.88 -9.33 -15.64
N VAL A 225 -14.68 -9.00 -16.92
CA VAL A 225 -14.90 -7.65 -17.45
C VAL A 225 -16.22 -7.69 -18.22
N ASN A 226 -17.05 -6.68 -18.04
CA ASN A 226 -18.25 -6.51 -18.86
C ASN A 226 -17.89 -5.76 -20.15
N LEU A 227 -18.02 -6.42 -21.28
CA LEU A 227 -17.81 -5.85 -22.60
C LEU A 227 -19.13 -5.93 -23.37
N ASP A 228 -19.81 -4.79 -23.50
CA ASP A 228 -21.10 -4.64 -24.21
C ASP A 228 -22.17 -5.67 -23.78
N GLY A 229 -22.26 -5.96 -22.48
CA GLY A 229 -23.22 -6.92 -21.91
C GLY A 229 -22.72 -8.37 -21.86
N ARG A 230 -21.54 -8.65 -22.43
CA ARG A 230 -20.89 -9.97 -22.35
C ARG A 230 -19.82 -10.00 -21.26
N ARG A 231 -19.86 -11.03 -20.43
CA ARG A 231 -18.81 -11.29 -19.43
C ARG A 231 -17.61 -11.97 -20.09
N ILE A 232 -16.43 -11.38 -19.96
CA ILE A 232 -15.19 -11.92 -20.52
C ILE A 232 -14.10 -12.06 -19.46
N ALA A 233 -13.16 -12.97 -19.68
CA ALA A 233 -12.06 -13.24 -18.77
C ALA A 233 -11.04 -12.09 -18.77
N PRO A 234 -10.66 -11.54 -17.60
CA PRO A 234 -9.67 -10.46 -17.50
C PRO A 234 -8.33 -10.87 -18.13
N LYS A 235 -7.90 -12.12 -17.93
CA LYS A 235 -6.66 -12.62 -18.52
C LYS A 235 -6.70 -12.72 -20.03
N TRP A 236 -7.86 -13.07 -20.58
CA TRP A 236 -8.04 -13.14 -22.02
C TRP A 236 -7.91 -11.74 -22.62
N LEU A 237 -8.59 -10.74 -22.05
CA LEU A 237 -8.51 -9.36 -22.53
C LEU A 237 -7.07 -8.82 -22.48
N VAL A 238 -6.35 -9.10 -21.40
CA VAL A 238 -4.93 -8.74 -21.29
C VAL A 238 -4.07 -9.43 -22.35
N SER A 239 -4.36 -10.68 -22.69
CA SER A 239 -3.68 -11.39 -23.79
C SER A 239 -3.91 -10.69 -25.13
N GLN A 240 -5.13 -10.21 -25.41
CA GLN A 240 -5.45 -9.51 -26.65
C GLN A 240 -4.71 -8.17 -26.78
N ILE A 241 -4.59 -7.40 -25.70
CA ILE A 241 -3.94 -6.09 -25.74
C ILE A 241 -2.41 -6.15 -25.67
N THR A 242 -1.85 -7.25 -25.17
CA THR A 242 -0.38 -7.42 -25.01
C THR A 242 0.25 -8.33 -26.04
N GLY A 243 -0.53 -9.21 -26.69
CA GLY A 243 -0.03 -10.33 -27.48
C GLY A 243 0.62 -11.46 -26.65
N LEU A 244 0.67 -11.33 -25.32
CA LEU A 244 1.27 -12.33 -24.45
C LEU A 244 0.32 -13.52 -24.25
N PRO A 245 0.81 -14.78 -24.24
CA PRO A 245 -0.04 -15.93 -23.96
C PRO A 245 -0.64 -15.86 -22.55
N VAL A 246 -1.91 -16.24 -22.38
CA VAL A 246 -2.64 -16.26 -21.09
C VAL A 246 -1.88 -16.98 -19.96
N ARG A 247 -1.02 -17.96 -20.28
CA ARG A 247 -0.18 -18.70 -19.31
C ARG A 247 1.00 -17.91 -18.74
N SER A 248 1.39 -16.81 -19.37
CA SER A 248 2.61 -16.04 -19.03
C SER A 248 2.45 -15.07 -17.86
N PHE A 249 1.20 -14.81 -17.44
CA PHE A 249 0.86 -13.91 -16.34
C PHE A 249 -0.30 -14.46 -15.50
N GLY A 250 -0.40 -14.00 -14.25
CA GLY A 250 -1.44 -14.42 -13.31
C GLY A 250 -2.76 -13.66 -13.46
N SER A 251 -3.84 -14.18 -12.88
CA SER A 251 -5.14 -13.48 -12.86
C SER A 251 -5.05 -12.11 -12.16
N ASP A 252 -4.35 -12.04 -11.03
CA ASP A 252 -4.17 -10.78 -10.29
C ASP A 252 -3.35 -9.74 -11.06
N GLU A 253 -2.35 -10.21 -11.83
CA GLU A 253 -1.54 -9.35 -12.69
C GLU A 253 -2.38 -8.75 -13.81
N ALA A 254 -3.29 -9.55 -14.39
CA ALA A 254 -4.22 -9.08 -15.40
C ALA A 254 -5.24 -8.07 -14.84
N ARG A 255 -5.83 -8.35 -13.67
CA ARG A 255 -6.80 -7.43 -13.02
C ARG A 255 -6.16 -6.08 -12.71
N ARG A 256 -4.98 -6.07 -12.09
CA ARG A 256 -4.27 -4.83 -11.78
C ARG A 256 -3.90 -4.04 -13.03
N LEU A 257 -3.49 -4.71 -14.11
CA LEU A 257 -3.19 -4.04 -15.37
C LEU A 257 -4.44 -3.36 -15.94
N LEU A 258 -5.56 -4.07 -15.98
CA LEU A 258 -6.83 -3.56 -16.48
C LEU A 258 -7.34 -2.38 -15.64
N ALA A 259 -7.29 -2.48 -14.32
CA ALA A 259 -7.63 -1.36 -13.42
C ALA A 259 -6.78 -0.11 -13.71
N ARG A 260 -5.46 -0.29 -13.94
CA ARG A 260 -4.56 0.82 -14.33
C ARG A 260 -4.85 1.40 -15.71
N LEU A 261 -5.48 0.63 -16.60
CA LEU A 261 -5.96 1.09 -17.91
C LEU A 261 -7.39 1.66 -17.82
N GLY A 262 -7.95 1.82 -16.63
CA GLY A 262 -9.30 2.34 -16.41
C GLY A 262 -10.41 1.35 -16.78
N ILE A 263 -10.11 0.05 -16.82
CA ILE A 263 -11.09 -1.01 -17.07
C ILE A 263 -11.58 -1.59 -15.76
N GLU A 264 -12.90 -1.55 -15.56
CA GLU A 264 -13.57 -2.14 -14.42
C GLU A 264 -13.55 -3.68 -14.50
N VAL A 265 -13.23 -4.33 -13.38
CA VAL A 265 -13.23 -5.79 -13.25
C VAL A 265 -14.17 -6.17 -12.12
N CYS A 266 -15.20 -6.95 -12.43
CA CYS A 266 -16.26 -7.35 -11.51
C CYS A 266 -16.02 -8.75 -10.95
N SER A 267 -16.45 -9.01 -9.72
CA SER A 267 -16.51 -10.36 -9.12
C SER A 267 -17.85 -11.03 -9.43
N ILE A 268 -17.88 -12.36 -9.50
CA ILE A 268 -19.12 -13.15 -9.65
C ILE A 268 -19.93 -13.17 -8.34
N GLU A 269 -19.29 -12.92 -7.18
CA GLU A 269 -19.93 -12.94 -5.86
C GLU A 269 -20.77 -11.68 -5.54
N SER A 270 -20.93 -10.77 -6.50
CA SER A 270 -21.81 -9.60 -6.38
C SER A 270 -23.10 -9.84 -7.14
N THR A 271 -23.99 -10.67 -6.58
CA THR A 271 -25.43 -10.68 -6.91
C THR A 271 -26.22 -10.71 -5.62
#